data_AF-A0A951XNE6-F1
#
_entry.id   AF-A0A951XNE6-F1
#
_cell.length_a   1.000
_cell.length_b   1.000
_cell.length_c   1.000
_cell.angle_alpha   90.00
_cell.angle_beta   90.00
_cell.angle_gamma   90.00
#
_symmetry.space_group_name_H-M   'P 1'
#
loop_
_entity.id
_entity.type
_entity.pdbx_description
1 polymer ?
#
loop_
_entity_poly.entity_id
_entity_poly.type
_entity_poly.pdbx_seq_one_letter_code
_entity_poly.pdbx_strand_id
1 'polypeptide(L)'
;MERWIIRGVAALCAVGGFGLAWAFGAFAVIPLRGGRVFQMNGTEIQLVAISFVGTAVVGWGALHLLGLADRETSPRAYRLLRVGYGAALAAAAAAGATWSAARVLAA
;
A
#
# COMPACT_ATOMS: atom_id res chain seq x y z
N MET A 1 24.33 11.38 11.85
CA MET A 1 23.34 10.51 12.55
C MET A 1 21.92 10.71 12.05
N GLU A 2 21.51 11.90 11.64
CA GLU A 2 20.13 12.25 11.23
C GLU A 2 19.55 11.41 10.06
N ARG A 3 20.34 11.12 9.03
CA ARG A 3 19.88 10.37 7.86
C ARG A 3 19.47 8.93 8.12
N TRP A 4 20.17 8.24 9.02
CA TRP A 4 19.81 6.85 9.35
C TRP A 4 18.47 6.80 10.08
N ILE A 5 18.16 7.81 10.90
CA ILE A 5 16.86 7.93 11.57
C ILE A 5 15.76 8.17 10.54
N ILE A 6 15.95 9.12 9.60
CA ILE A 6 14.96 9.40 8.55
C ILE A 6 14.70 8.16 7.69
N ARG A 7 15.74 7.41 7.31
CA ARG A 7 15.59 6.13 6.59
C ARG A 7 14.83 5.09 7.41
N GLY A 8 15.10 5.00 8.71
CA GLY A 8 14.39 4.10 9.62
C GLY A 8 12.90 4.42 9.70
N VAL A 9 12.54 5.69 9.88
CA VAL A 9 11.14 6.13 9.89
C VAL A 9 10.49 5.89 8.53
N ALA A 10 11.17 6.20 7.42
CA ALA A 10 10.67 5.92 6.07
C ALA A 10 10.40 4.43 5.86
N ALA A 11 11.29 3.54 6.34
CA ALA A 11 11.11 2.10 6.27
C ALA A 11 9.93 1.63 7.12
N LEU A 12 9.75 2.15 8.34
CA LEU A 12 8.61 1.82 9.18
C LEU A 12 7.28 2.25 8.53
N CYS A 13 7.22 3.46 7.95
CA CYS A 13 6.07 3.91 7.18
C CYS A 13 5.82 3.01 5.96
N ALA A 14 6.88 2.60 5.25
CA ALA A 14 6.76 1.70 4.11
C ALA A 14 6.15 0.34 4.51
N VAL A 15 6.57 -0.22 5.65
CA VAL A 15 5.99 -1.46 6.19
C VAL A 15 4.50 -1.29 6.52
N GLY A 16 4.12 -0.16 7.14
CA GLY A 16 2.71 0.15 7.37
C GLY A 16 1.89 0.24 6.07
N GLY A 17 2.49 0.80 5.01
CA GLY A 17 1.89 0.85 3.68
C GLY A 17 1.59 -0.53 3.08
N PHE A 18 2.42 -1.54 3.36
CA PHE A 18 2.15 -2.91 2.90
C PHE A 18 0.88 -3.50 3.52
N GLY A 19 0.66 -3.28 4.82
CA GLY A 19 -0.56 -3.73 5.49
C GLY A 19 -1.82 -3.08 4.92
N LEU A 20 -1.76 -1.78 4.66
CA LEU A 20 -2.88 -1.03 4.06
C LEU A 20 -3.14 -1.45 2.61
N ALA A 21 -2.08 -1.69 1.82
CA ALA A 21 -2.20 -2.15 0.45
C ALA A 21 -2.81 -3.56 0.40
N TRP A 22 -2.37 -4.45 1.29
CA TRP A 22 -2.94 -5.78 1.45
C TRP A 22 -4.43 -5.70 1.82
N ALA A 23 -4.79 -4.88 2.81
CA ALA A 23 -6.18 -4.68 3.22
C ALA A 23 -7.04 -4.15 2.07
N PHE A 24 -6.54 -3.16 1.31
CA PHE A 24 -7.22 -2.65 0.12
C PHE A 24 -7.53 -3.78 -0.87
N GLY A 25 -6.54 -4.60 -1.22
CA GLY A 25 -6.74 -5.73 -2.12
C GLY A 25 -7.74 -6.76 -1.57
N ALA A 26 -7.63 -7.08 -0.28
CA ALA A 26 -8.51 -8.03 0.40
C ALA A 26 -9.98 -7.59 0.42
N PHE A 27 -10.25 -6.28 0.56
CA PHE A 27 -11.62 -5.76 0.55
C PHE A 27 -12.13 -5.44 -0.86
N ALA A 28 -11.29 -4.91 -1.74
CA ALA A 28 -11.72 -4.49 -3.08
C ALA A 28 -12.14 -5.69 -3.96
N VAL A 29 -11.55 -6.87 -3.78
CA VAL A 29 -11.85 -8.04 -4.60
C VAL A 29 -13.29 -8.55 -4.41
N ILE A 30 -13.88 -8.34 -3.23
CA ILE A 30 -15.22 -8.82 -2.86
C ILE A 30 -16.32 -8.20 -3.74
N PRO A 31 -16.44 -6.86 -3.85
CA PRO A 31 -17.40 -6.24 -4.75
C PRO A 31 -17.02 -6.37 -6.22
N LEU A 32 -15.72 -6.44 -6.55
CA LEU A 32 -15.22 -6.65 -7.92
C LEU A 32 -15.69 -7.98 -8.51
N ARG A 33 -15.54 -9.08 -7.77
CA ARG A 33 -15.98 -10.41 -8.21
C ARG A 33 -17.50 -10.53 -8.31
N GLY A 34 -18.23 -9.85 -7.43
CA GLY A 34 -19.69 -9.82 -7.46
C GLY A 34 -20.31 -8.88 -8.49
N GLY A 35 -19.52 -8.18 -9.32
CA GLY A 35 -20.03 -7.19 -10.27
C GLY A 35 -20.74 -6.00 -9.62
N ARG A 36 -20.55 -5.82 -8.30
CA ARG A 36 -21.34 -4.92 -7.45
C ARG A 36 -20.53 -3.72 -6.95
N VAL A 37 -19.48 -3.34 -7.68
CA VAL A 37 -18.62 -2.20 -7.35
C VAL A 37 -19.42 -0.90 -7.21
N PHE A 38 -20.49 -0.72 -8.00
CA PHE A 38 -21.38 0.44 -7.92
C PHE A 38 -22.57 0.26 -6.97
N GLN A 39 -22.68 -0.88 -6.29
CA GLN A 39 -23.76 -1.24 -5.37
C GLN A 39 -23.23 -1.51 -3.96
N MET A 40 -22.01 -1.06 -3.66
CA MET A 40 -21.42 -1.19 -2.33
C MET A 40 -22.22 -0.38 -1.31
N ASN A 41 -22.38 -0.95 -0.11
CA ASN A 41 -22.96 -0.21 1.01
C ASN A 41 -21.92 0.78 1.60
N GLY A 42 -22.37 1.64 2.52
CA GLY A 42 -21.50 2.67 3.12
C GLY A 42 -20.27 2.10 3.83
N THR A 43 -20.39 0.95 4.49
CA THR A 43 -19.28 0.29 5.20
C THR A 43 -18.26 -0.29 4.23
N GLU A 44 -18.70 -0.93 3.14
CA GLU A 44 -17.82 -1.45 2.09
C GLU A 44 -17.03 -0.32 1.42
N ILE A 45 -17.71 0.80 1.11
CA ILE A 45 -17.07 1.99 0.56
C ILE A 45 -16.02 2.53 1.54
N GLN A 46 -16.34 2.63 2.83
CA GLN A 46 -15.40 3.11 3.85
C GLN A 46 -14.17 2.20 3.96
N LEU A 47 -14.35 0.88 4.01
CA LEU A 47 -13.23 -0.07 4.13
C LEU A 47 -12.29 0.02 2.93
N VAL A 48 -12.84 0.03 1.71
CA VAL A 48 -12.06 0.15 0.48
C VAL A 48 -11.38 1.53 0.40
N ALA A 49 -12.13 2.61 0.66
CA ALA A 49 -11.63 3.97 0.56
C ALA A 49 -10.56 4.27 1.61
N ILE A 50 -10.77 3.91 2.88
CA ILE A 50 -9.80 4.15 3.96
C ILE A 50 -8.51 3.37 3.69
N SER A 51 -8.62 2.10 3.27
CA SER A 51 -7.43 1.30 2.95
C SER A 51 -6.67 1.88 1.75
N PHE A 52 -7.39 2.33 0.71
CA PHE A 52 -6.79 2.94 -0.49
C PHE A 52 -6.11 4.29 -0.17
N VAL A 53 -6.86 5.22 0.42
CA VAL A 53 -6.36 6.55 0.79
C VAL A 53 -5.24 6.44 1.82
N GLY A 54 -5.39 5.55 2.80
CA GLY A 54 -4.34 5.26 3.79
C GLY A 54 -3.06 4.76 3.12
N THR A 55 -3.17 3.82 2.19
CA THR A 55 -2.02 3.32 1.40
C THR A 55 -1.34 4.47 0.65
N ALA A 56 -2.11 5.34 0.00
CA ALA A 56 -1.58 6.46 -0.75
C ALA A 56 -0.86 7.49 0.16
N VAL A 57 -1.48 7.88 1.27
CA VAL A 57 -0.92 8.86 2.22
C VAL A 57 0.34 8.31 2.89
N VAL A 58 0.29 7.08 3.40
CA VAL A 58 1.44 6.46 4.05
C VAL A 58 2.56 6.20 3.05
N GLY A 59 2.23 5.73 1.85
CA GLY A 59 3.19 5.52 0.78
C GLY A 59 3.86 6.82 0.32
N TRP A 60 3.08 7.90 0.20
CA TRP A 60 3.62 9.23 -0.04
C TRP A 60 4.58 9.68 1.06
N GLY A 61 4.17 9.55 2.33
CA GLY A 61 5.01 9.91 3.48
C GLY A 61 6.33 9.14 3.51
N ALA A 62 6.28 7.83 3.28
CA ALA A 62 7.48 6.99 3.19
C ALA A 62 8.43 7.46 2.08
N LEU A 63 7.92 7.71 0.87
CA LEU A 63 8.73 8.18 -0.26
C LEU A 63 9.25 9.61 -0.10
N HIS A 64 8.49 10.46 0.60
CA HIS A 64 8.90 11.82 0.93
C HIS A 64 10.08 11.81 1.90
N LEU A 65 9.98 11.08 3.01
CA LEU A 65 11.07 10.91 3.98
C LEU A 65 12.31 10.28 3.33
N LEU A 66 12.12 9.23 2.54
CA LEU A 66 13.22 8.61 1.79
C LEU A 66 13.86 9.60 0.81
N GLY A 67 13.08 10.49 0.21
CA GLY A 67 13.56 11.55 -0.66
C GLY A 67 14.47 12.54 0.06
N LEU A 68 14.08 12.97 1.26
CA LEU A 68 14.92 13.84 2.10
C LEU A 68 16.26 13.18 2.46
N ALA A 69 16.26 11.86 2.66
CA ALA A 69 17.46 11.13 3.00
C ALA A 69 18.38 10.83 1.79
N ASP A 70 17.85 10.49 0.62
CA ASP A 70 18.65 9.81 -0.42
C ASP A 70 18.68 10.50 -1.77
N ARG A 71 17.81 11.48 -2.02
CA ARG A 71 17.63 12.05 -3.37
C ARG A 71 18.89 12.75 -3.90
N GLU A 72 19.61 13.45 -3.04
CA GLU A 72 20.79 14.24 -3.43
C GLU A 72 22.09 13.41 -3.43
N THR A 73 22.25 12.47 -2.50
CA THR A 73 23.49 11.68 -2.41
C THR A 73 23.47 10.42 -3.26
N SER A 74 22.31 9.79 -3.44
CA SER A 74 22.21 8.52 -4.14
C SER A 74 20.91 8.46 -4.96
N PRO A 75 20.78 9.30 -6.01
CA PRO A 75 19.57 9.42 -6.81
C PRO A 75 19.17 8.12 -7.51
N ARG A 76 20.14 7.26 -7.86
CA ARG A 76 19.87 5.93 -8.42
C ARG A 76 19.21 5.00 -7.40
N ALA A 77 19.74 4.95 -6.17
CA ALA A 77 19.18 4.14 -5.09
C ALA A 77 17.76 4.62 -4.73
N TYR A 78 17.55 5.93 -4.65
CA TYR A 78 16.22 6.51 -4.42
C TYR A 78 15.21 6.07 -5.49
N ARG A 79 15.58 6.13 -6.78
CA ARG A 79 14.70 5.67 -7.88
C ARG A 79 14.38 4.18 -7.77
N LEU A 80 15.38 3.34 -7.50
CA LEU A 80 15.18 1.89 -7.35
C LEU A 80 14.26 1.57 -6.18
N LEU A 81 14.48 2.20 -5.02
CA LEU A 81 13.63 2.01 -3.84
C LEU A 81 12.20 2.52 -4.09
N ARG A 82 12.03 3.64 -4.78
CA ARG A 82 10.69 4.17 -5.13
C ARG A 82 9.91 3.21 -6.02
N VAL A 83 10.53 2.70 -7.08
CA VAL A 83 9.90 1.75 -8.00
C VAL A 83 9.65 0.42 -7.30
N GLY A 84 10.65 -0.08 -6.57
CA GLY A 84 10.55 -1.32 -5.80
C GLY A 84 9.43 -1.26 -4.75
N TYR A 85 9.29 -0.14 -4.05
CA TYR A 85 8.21 0.06 -3.09
C TYR A 85 6.84 0.08 -3.77
N GLY A 86 6.69 0.77 -4.91
CA GLY A 86 5.45 0.72 -5.69
C GLY A 86 5.08 -0.68 -6.16
N ALA A 87 6.06 -1.45 -6.66
CA ALA A 87 5.86 -2.84 -7.04
C ALA A 87 5.48 -3.72 -5.84
N ALA A 88 6.12 -3.52 -4.69
CA ALA A 88 5.79 -4.24 -3.46
C ALA A 88 4.38 -3.92 -2.93
N LEU A 89 3.91 -2.67 -3.04
CA LEU A 89 2.53 -2.30 -2.73
C LEU A 89 1.54 -3.01 -3.66
N ALA A 90 1.82 -3.05 -4.97
CA ALA A 90 0.99 -3.77 -5.92
C ALA A 90 0.94 -5.29 -5.62
N ALA A 91 2.09 -5.88 -5.28
CA ALA A 91 2.18 -7.28 -4.87
C ALA A 91 1.40 -7.55 -3.57
N ALA A 92 1.50 -6.66 -2.58
CA ALA A 92 0.75 -6.77 -1.33
C ALA A 92 -0.77 -6.71 -1.58
N ALA A 93 -1.24 -5.78 -2.41
CA ALA A 93 -2.65 -5.71 -2.79
C ALA A 93 -3.10 -6.98 -3.54
N ALA A 94 -2.30 -7.49 -4.48
CA ALA A 94 -2.59 -8.74 -5.15
C ALA A 94 -2.67 -9.92 -4.17
N ALA A 95 -1.77 -9.99 -3.19
CA ALA A 95 -1.77 -11.02 -2.15
C ALA A 95 -3.01 -10.93 -1.25
N GLY A 96 -3.49 -9.71 -0.93
CA GLY A 96 -4.76 -9.53 -0.21
C GLY A 96 -5.95 -10.01 -1.02
N ALA A 97 -5.99 -9.64 -2.30
CA ALA A 97 -7.06 -10.04 -3.20
C ALA A 97 -7.12 -11.58 -3.38
N THR A 98 -5.97 -12.24 -3.56
CA THR A 98 -5.91 -13.71 -3.69
C THR A 98 -6.31 -14.40 -2.39
N TRP A 99 -5.89 -13.88 -1.24
CA TRP A 99 -6.28 -14.42 0.06
C TRP A 99 -7.80 -14.36 0.26
N SER A 100 -8.42 -13.20 0.02
CA SER A 100 -9.89 -13.06 0.12
C SER A 100 -10.62 -13.92 -0.90
N ALA A 101 -10.12 -14.01 -2.12
CA ALA A 101 -10.71 -14.90 -3.12
C ALA A 101 -10.69 -16.37 -2.67
N ALA A 102 -9.60 -16.83 -2.06
CA ALA A 102 -9.44 -18.20 -1.61
C ALA A 102 -10.17 -18.54 -0.30
N ARG A 103 -10.40 -17.56 0.58
CA ARG A 103 -10.92 -17.79 1.94
C ARG A 103 -12.31 -17.22 2.21
N VAL A 104 -12.69 -16.16 1.50
CA VAL A 104 -13.96 -15.46 1.71
C VAL A 104 -14.95 -15.76 0.58
N LEU A 105 -14.47 -15.83 -0.67
CA LEU A 105 -15.33 -16.05 -1.84
C LEU A 105 -15.46 -17.53 -2.24
N ALA A 106 -14.49 -18.36 -1.87
CA ALA A 106 -14.53 -19.81 -2.13
C ALA A 106 -15.15 -20.62 -0.96
N ALA A 107 -15.49 -19.96 0.14
CA ALA A 107 -16.22 -20.51 1.27
C ALA A 107 -17.73 -20.30 1.05
#